data_AF-A0A388LIV6-F1
#
_entry.id   AF-A0A388LIV6-F1
#
_cell.length_a   1.000
_cell.length_b   1.000
_cell.length_c   1.000
_cell.angle_alpha   90.00
_cell.angle_beta   90.00
_cell.angle_gamma   90.00
#
_symmetry.space_group_name_H-M   'P 1'
#
loop_
_entity.id
_entity.type
_entity.pdbx_description
1 polymer ?
#
loop_
_entity_poly.entity_id
_entity_poly.type
_entity_poly.pdbx_seq_one_letter_code
_entity_poly.pdbx_strand_id
1 'polypeptide(L)'
;MYGPRVCHHCRLPGHFVRDCQLRGIPNAAELVAGNNGASSSDGLLPAPDASTSTAIVPYQGGANQQSGGQVSGNYSYGRGSYYLQGYQRYSKSWNGQYRDRDNEKFEKLYGLLHEQVEERDAKKKEAMLTQKAEKDKAKSSAEQKEKEKHELAMAHLVRENIKIICEKALGKKVDLPEDGESEVAQLRRELEALKARSLEPAKESELERLKKEREILLTQQEEERLRKEVDDLRKGGKQIASSGSSNKKEQQEIADLKKQIGDLKVIQFALEEKNNEVAILREENSHLRKEFRDLKDEVCAARLSKRPSDAVTERSPPEEPATGKAKVTNSSTAMYTPKDMETLRKAYKDALVSKQWAQEEVRMLKERYATKSAARIRRMPTVRKTTPRNLKKSLKKVATEEIATDKEDSEQEEEEGEALTRKGPSTEQTNKQASYRYRKVLAAKNKELKPLKKADVMPLCDQAGISYITLTQAKTDLAEIQTRIELGIMEDPNLATQKGDQPQEVSDDEAEDQYATSTEDAEK
;
A
#
# COMPACT_ATOMS: atom_id res chain seq x y z
N MET A 1 -13.22 44.24 1.47
CA MET A 1 -12.79 42.90 1.01
C MET A 1 -13.15 42.79 -0.46
N TYR A 2 -12.16 42.73 -1.35
CA TYR A 2 -12.42 42.51 -2.78
C TYR A 2 -12.66 41.01 -2.99
N GLY A 3 -13.86 40.63 -3.44
CA GLY A 3 -14.16 39.25 -3.81
C GLY A 3 -13.21 38.76 -4.92
N PRO A 4 -13.05 37.44 -5.09
CA PRO A 4 -12.18 36.89 -6.12
C PRO A 4 -12.61 37.41 -7.49
N ARG A 5 -11.72 38.15 -8.14
CA ARG A 5 -11.95 38.67 -9.49
C ARG A 5 -11.94 37.47 -10.44
N VAL A 6 -13.13 37.05 -10.86
CA VAL A 6 -13.33 36.06 -11.92
C VAL A 6 -13.36 36.76 -13.26
N CYS A 7 -12.74 36.16 -14.27
CA CYS A 7 -12.79 36.64 -15.64
C CYS A 7 -14.23 36.59 -16.14
N HIS A 8 -14.75 37.69 -16.68
CA HIS A 8 -16.14 37.77 -17.12
C HIS A 8 -16.45 36.87 -18.33
N HIS A 9 -15.42 36.47 -19.10
CA HIS A 9 -15.55 35.65 -20.32
C HIS A 9 -15.60 34.15 -20.02
N CYS A 10 -14.70 33.63 -19.17
CA CYS A 10 -14.61 32.20 -18.86
C CYS A 10 -14.95 31.83 -17.41
N ARG A 11 -15.28 32.80 -16.56
CA ARG A 11 -15.60 32.66 -15.11
C ARG A 11 -14.51 32.03 -14.24
N LEU A 12 -13.30 31.82 -14.76
CA LEU A 12 -12.16 31.36 -13.98
C LEU A 12 -11.53 32.54 -13.19
N PRO A 13 -11.12 32.32 -11.94
CA PRO A 13 -10.41 33.34 -11.15
C PRO A 13 -9.00 33.62 -11.69
N GLY A 14 -8.44 34.78 -11.35
CA GLY A 14 -7.00 35.04 -11.47
C GLY A 14 -6.53 35.74 -12.75
N HIS A 15 -7.42 36.14 -13.66
CA HIS A 15 -7.05 36.94 -14.83
C HIS A 15 -8.18 37.90 -15.27
N PHE A 16 -7.82 38.94 -16.02
CA PHE A 16 -8.78 39.89 -16.59
C PHE A 16 -9.25 39.44 -17.98
N VAL A 17 -10.41 39.98 -18.43
CA VAL A 17 -10.98 39.67 -19.75
C VAL A 17 -10.00 39.97 -20.90
N ARG A 18 -9.10 40.94 -20.74
CA ARG A 18 -8.08 41.27 -21.75
C ARG A 18 -7.01 40.19 -21.89
N ASP A 19 -6.77 39.41 -20.84
CA ASP A 19 -5.74 38.37 -20.78
C ASP A 19 -6.34 36.96 -20.91
N CYS A 20 -7.64 36.87 -21.23
CA CYS A 20 -8.33 35.60 -21.38
C CYS A 20 -7.92 34.95 -22.72
N GLN A 21 -7.16 33.86 -22.66
CA GLN A 21 -6.73 33.10 -23.84
C GLN A 21 -7.92 32.57 -24.66
N LEU A 22 -9.10 32.46 -24.04
CA LEU A 22 -10.34 32.02 -24.68
C LEU A 22 -11.12 33.14 -25.40
N ARG A 23 -10.56 34.37 -25.46
CA ARG A 23 -11.23 35.54 -26.06
C ARG A 23 -11.44 35.42 -27.57
N GLY A 24 -10.67 34.57 -28.26
CA GLY A 24 -10.78 34.34 -29.71
C GLY A 24 -11.60 33.11 -30.11
N ILE A 25 -12.10 32.33 -29.14
CA ILE A 25 -12.80 31.07 -29.42
C ILE A 25 -14.29 31.28 -29.14
N PRO A 26 -15.16 31.30 -30.17
CA PRO A 26 -16.61 31.34 -29.96
C PRO A 26 -17.04 30.11 -29.14
N ASN A 27 -17.95 30.30 -28.18
CA ASN A 27 -18.48 29.26 -27.27
C ASN A 27 -17.48 28.64 -26.27
N ALA A 28 -16.32 29.26 -26.02
CA ALA A 28 -15.36 28.73 -25.04
C ALA A 28 -15.89 28.63 -23.59
N ALA A 29 -16.89 29.42 -23.23
CA ALA A 29 -17.54 29.32 -21.92
C ALA A 29 -18.30 28.00 -21.74
N GLU A 30 -18.86 27.42 -22.81
CA GLU A 30 -19.56 26.12 -22.76
C GLU A 30 -18.57 24.96 -22.62
N LEU A 31 -17.41 25.05 -23.26
CA LEU A 31 -16.34 24.05 -23.13
C LEU A 31 -15.80 23.94 -21.70
N VAL A 32 -15.77 25.05 -20.96
CA VAL A 32 -15.28 25.07 -19.56
C VAL A 32 -16.40 24.79 -18.55
N ALA A 33 -17.65 25.13 -18.87
CA ALA A 33 -18.80 24.90 -17.98
C ALA A 33 -19.44 23.51 -18.10
N GLY A 34 -19.08 22.72 -19.12
CA GLY A 34 -19.75 21.47 -19.51
C GLY A 34 -19.67 20.28 -18.56
N ASN A 35 -19.12 20.41 -17.35
CA ASN A 35 -18.94 19.24 -16.45
C ASN A 35 -19.65 19.31 -15.10
N ASN A 36 -20.49 20.32 -14.86
CA ASN A 36 -21.26 20.43 -13.62
C ASN A 36 -22.70 20.88 -13.88
N GLY A 37 -23.55 19.97 -14.37
CA GLY A 37 -24.99 20.25 -14.48
C GLY A 37 -25.78 19.10 -15.08
N ALA A 38 -26.51 18.38 -14.22
CA ALA A 38 -27.51 17.41 -14.60
C ALA A 38 -28.54 18.00 -15.58
N SER A 39 -28.76 17.34 -16.71
CA SER A 39 -30.06 17.35 -17.38
C SER A 39 -30.21 16.10 -18.24
N SER A 40 -31.22 15.32 -17.90
CA SER A 40 -31.75 14.20 -18.66
C SER A 40 -32.47 14.75 -19.90
N SER A 41 -32.10 14.29 -21.09
CA SER A 41 -32.98 14.26 -22.27
C SER A 41 -32.39 13.36 -23.35
N ASP A 42 -33.09 12.25 -23.58
CA ASP A 42 -33.32 11.55 -24.86
C ASP A 42 -32.25 11.62 -25.96
N GLY A 43 -31.73 10.44 -26.32
CA GLY A 43 -30.84 10.25 -27.47
C GLY A 43 -30.73 8.78 -27.91
N LEU A 44 -31.79 8.29 -28.54
CA LEU A 44 -31.88 7.27 -29.61
C LEU A 44 -30.72 6.24 -29.74
N LEU A 45 -31.02 4.98 -29.40
CA LEU A 45 -30.25 3.81 -29.82
C LEU A 45 -30.66 3.34 -31.24
N PRO A 46 -29.75 2.78 -32.05
CA PRO A 46 -30.10 2.10 -33.28
C PRO A 46 -30.65 0.68 -33.00
N ALA A 47 -31.60 0.28 -33.83
CA ALA A 47 -32.33 -1.00 -33.77
C ALA A 47 -31.42 -2.22 -34.02
N PRO A 48 -31.69 -3.37 -33.38
CA PRO A 48 -31.23 -4.66 -33.85
C PRO A 48 -32.28 -5.35 -34.72
N ASP A 49 -31.80 -5.90 -35.83
CA ASP A 49 -32.56 -6.62 -36.84
C ASP A 49 -33.30 -7.85 -36.31
N ALA A 50 -34.46 -8.05 -36.94
CA ALA A 50 -35.38 -9.15 -36.73
C ALA A 50 -34.79 -10.51 -37.16
N SER A 51 -34.95 -11.52 -36.32
CA SER A 51 -35.04 -12.91 -36.80
C SER A 51 -35.77 -13.82 -35.82
N THR A 52 -37.05 -14.02 -36.14
CA THR A 52 -37.81 -15.28 -36.09
C THR A 52 -38.13 -15.96 -34.74
N SER A 53 -39.45 -16.16 -34.57
CA SER A 53 -40.13 -17.39 -34.14
C SER A 53 -40.85 -17.44 -32.77
N THR A 54 -42.17 -17.23 -32.89
CA THR A 54 -43.31 -18.12 -32.52
C THR A 54 -43.76 -18.36 -31.06
N ALA A 55 -45.10 -18.25 -30.91
CA ALA A 55 -46.05 -18.92 -30.00
C ALA A 55 -46.48 -18.16 -28.71
N ILE A 56 -47.70 -17.56 -28.62
CA ILE A 56 -49.03 -18.13 -28.23
C ILE A 56 -49.04 -18.42 -26.69
N VAL A 57 -49.77 -17.78 -25.74
CA VAL A 57 -51.20 -17.43 -25.50
C VAL A 57 -51.31 -16.33 -24.40
N PRO A 58 -52.37 -15.50 -24.32
CA PRO A 58 -52.60 -14.54 -23.23
C PRO A 58 -53.22 -15.19 -21.97
N TYR A 59 -52.84 -14.71 -20.78
CA TYR A 59 -53.68 -14.85 -19.59
C TYR A 59 -54.04 -13.49 -19.00
N GLN A 60 -55.34 -13.29 -18.89
CA GLN A 60 -56.04 -12.13 -18.36
C GLN A 60 -56.48 -12.44 -16.93
N GLY A 61 -56.42 -11.43 -16.04
CA GLY A 61 -56.97 -11.46 -14.67
C GLY A 61 -55.94 -10.93 -13.68
N GLY A 62 -56.24 -10.02 -12.76
CA GLY A 62 -57.49 -9.39 -12.36
C GLY A 62 -57.16 -8.25 -11.38
N ALA A 63 -58.11 -7.34 -11.26
CA ALA A 63 -58.03 -6.10 -10.51
C ALA A 63 -57.79 -6.26 -8.99
N ASN A 64 -57.08 -5.29 -8.39
CA ASN A 64 -57.46 -4.64 -7.12
C ASN A 64 -56.61 -3.36 -6.97
N GLN A 65 -57.17 -2.18 -7.23
CA GLN A 65 -57.72 -1.26 -6.22
C GLN A 65 -56.84 -1.12 -4.96
N GLN A 66 -56.14 0.01 -4.81
CA GLN A 66 -56.50 1.08 -3.85
C GLN A 66 -55.44 2.19 -3.80
N SER A 67 -55.92 3.43 -3.90
CA SER A 67 -55.52 4.62 -3.09
C SER A 67 -54.03 4.99 -3.01
N GLY A 68 -53.56 6.17 -3.43
CA GLY A 68 -54.23 7.39 -3.87
C GLY A 68 -53.21 8.53 -4.01
N GLY A 69 -53.67 9.68 -4.52
CA GLY A 69 -53.07 10.98 -4.23
C GLY A 69 -52.08 11.53 -5.26
N GLN A 70 -52.59 11.95 -6.42
CA GLN A 70 -51.96 12.99 -7.23
C GLN A 70 -52.04 14.35 -6.50
N VAL A 71 -50.94 15.09 -6.44
CA VAL A 71 -50.96 16.57 -6.54
C VAL A 71 -49.83 17.01 -7.45
N SER A 72 -50.20 17.23 -8.71
CA SER A 72 -49.46 18.01 -9.71
C SER A 72 -49.58 19.48 -9.35
N GLY A 73 -48.46 20.19 -9.30
CA GLY A 73 -48.38 21.63 -9.03
C GLY A 73 -47.39 22.29 -9.97
N ASN A 74 -47.76 22.36 -11.25
CA ASN A 74 -47.04 23.03 -12.32
C ASN A 74 -47.48 24.51 -12.33
N TYR A 75 -46.56 25.45 -12.03
CA TYR A 75 -46.78 26.88 -12.26
C TYR A 75 -45.52 27.51 -12.89
N SER A 76 -45.60 27.69 -14.20
CA SER A 76 -44.85 28.67 -14.98
C SER A 76 -45.84 29.78 -15.36
N TYR A 77 -45.52 31.06 -15.13
CA TYR A 77 -45.88 32.25 -15.93
C TYR A 77 -45.50 33.56 -15.22
N GLY A 78 -45.03 34.55 -15.99
CA GLY A 78 -44.98 35.99 -15.64
C GLY A 78 -43.56 36.54 -15.53
N ARG A 79 -42.90 37.07 -16.58
CA ARG A 79 -43.20 38.26 -17.40
C ARG A 79 -43.24 39.58 -16.59
N GLY A 80 -42.10 40.28 -16.61
CA GLY A 80 -42.00 41.74 -16.70
C GLY A 80 -42.10 42.57 -15.41
N SER A 81 -41.08 43.39 -15.14
CA SER A 81 -41.30 44.77 -14.68
C SER A 81 -40.04 45.62 -14.83
N TYR A 82 -40.15 46.64 -15.68
CA TYR A 82 -39.26 47.80 -15.74
C TYR A 82 -39.64 48.79 -14.62
N TYR A 83 -38.68 49.63 -14.22
CA TYR A 83 -38.78 50.84 -13.36
C TYR A 83 -38.58 50.69 -11.83
N LEU A 84 -38.00 51.78 -11.27
CA LEU A 84 -37.58 52.09 -9.88
C LEU A 84 -36.15 51.65 -9.53
N GLN A 85 -35.11 52.48 -9.70
CA GLN A 85 -34.85 53.79 -9.08
C GLN A 85 -34.99 53.78 -7.55
N GLY A 86 -33.83 53.74 -6.89
CA GLY A 86 -33.58 54.46 -5.65
C GLY A 86 -34.07 53.84 -4.36
N TYR A 87 -33.41 52.79 -3.87
CA TYR A 87 -33.24 52.60 -2.43
C TYR A 87 -31.88 51.97 -2.12
N GLN A 88 -31.04 52.73 -1.41
CA GLN A 88 -29.85 52.25 -0.71
C GLN A 88 -30.27 51.15 0.27
N ARG A 89 -30.15 49.88 -0.13
CA ARG A 89 -30.22 48.77 0.81
C ARG A 89 -28.84 48.63 1.44
N TYR A 90 -28.76 48.99 2.72
CA TYR A 90 -27.71 48.55 3.62
C TYR A 90 -27.40 47.07 3.36
N SER A 91 -26.16 46.80 3.00
CA SER A 91 -25.55 45.47 3.04
C SER A 91 -25.73 44.93 4.45
N LYS A 92 -26.79 44.15 4.69
CA LYS A 92 -26.89 43.31 5.89
C LYS A 92 -25.67 42.40 5.84
N SER A 93 -24.71 42.65 6.72
CA SER A 93 -23.58 41.75 6.92
C SER A 93 -24.18 40.40 7.30
N TRP A 94 -24.05 39.43 6.39
CA TRP A 94 -24.19 38.02 6.73
C TRP A 94 -23.03 37.69 7.67
N ASN A 95 -23.18 38.07 8.94
CA ASN A 95 -22.27 37.71 10.01
C ASN A 95 -22.17 36.19 10.02
N GLY A 96 -20.96 35.69 9.82
CA GLY A 96 -20.59 34.29 9.59
C GLY A 96 -20.76 33.37 10.80
N GLN A 97 -21.89 33.47 11.51
CA GLN A 97 -22.20 32.66 12.68
C GLN A 97 -23.03 31.41 12.34
N TYR A 98 -23.50 31.27 11.09
CA TYR A 98 -24.23 30.09 10.63
C TYR A 98 -23.33 28.99 10.02
N ARG A 99 -22.06 29.27 9.70
CA ARG A 99 -21.19 28.26 9.07
C ARG A 99 -20.77 27.14 10.02
N ASP A 100 -20.60 27.42 11.31
CA ASP A 100 -20.14 26.41 12.26
C ASP A 100 -21.22 25.35 12.53
N ARG A 101 -22.51 25.74 12.54
CA ARG A 101 -23.62 24.82 12.83
C ARG A 101 -23.91 23.84 11.69
N ASP A 102 -23.59 24.20 10.45
CA ASP A 102 -23.77 23.31 9.31
C ASP A 102 -22.54 22.40 9.09
N ASN A 103 -21.33 22.84 9.48
CA ASN A 103 -20.14 21.99 9.44
C ASN A 103 -20.28 20.74 10.32
N GLU A 104 -20.86 20.85 11.52
CA GLU A 104 -21.11 19.69 12.39
C GLU A 104 -22.06 18.65 11.76
N LYS A 105 -23.05 19.10 10.99
CA LYS A 105 -23.97 18.20 10.27
C LYS A 105 -23.25 17.48 9.13
N PHE A 106 -22.37 18.18 8.41
CA PHE A 106 -21.56 17.57 7.36
C PHE A 106 -20.58 16.55 7.94
N GLU A 107 -19.87 16.87 9.03
CA GLU A 107 -18.99 15.91 9.70
C GLU A 107 -19.76 14.66 10.17
N LYS A 108 -20.97 14.82 10.71
CA LYS A 108 -21.82 13.70 11.10
C LYS A 108 -22.25 12.84 9.91
N LEU A 109 -22.62 13.47 8.79
CA LEU A 109 -22.97 12.77 7.55
C LEU A 109 -21.77 12.02 6.95
N TYR A 110 -20.59 12.64 6.93
CA TYR A 110 -19.36 11.99 6.48
C TYR A 110 -18.95 10.84 7.40
N GLY A 111 -19.13 10.97 8.71
CA GLY A 111 -18.91 9.89 9.68
C GLY A 111 -19.76 8.66 9.39
N LEU A 112 -21.08 8.84 9.20
CA LEU A 112 -22.00 7.74 8.86
C LEU A 112 -21.65 7.07 7.52
N LEU A 113 -21.29 7.86 6.50
CA LEU A 113 -20.91 7.33 5.20
C LEU A 113 -19.58 6.54 5.28
N HIS A 114 -18.64 7.04 6.08
CA HIS A 114 -17.36 6.37 6.31
C HIS A 114 -17.55 5.04 7.04
N GLU A 115 -18.37 5.02 8.10
CA GLU A 115 -18.72 3.81 8.85
C GLU A 115 -19.40 2.77 7.96
N GLN A 116 -20.30 3.18 7.06
CA GLN A 116 -20.94 2.28 6.10
C GLN A 116 -19.94 1.67 5.09
N VAL A 117 -18.94 2.45 4.66
CA VAL A 117 -17.86 1.94 3.79
C VAL A 117 -16.97 0.96 4.55
N GLU A 118 -16.59 1.28 5.79
CA GLU A 118 -15.80 0.38 6.63
C GLU A 118 -16.55 -0.92 6.95
N GLU A 119 -17.85 -0.87 7.22
CA GLU A 119 -18.68 -2.06 7.43
C GLU A 119 -18.75 -2.93 6.16
N ARG A 120 -18.88 -2.32 4.97
CA ARG A 120 -18.89 -3.06 3.71
C ARG A 120 -17.53 -3.72 3.43
N ASP A 121 -16.44 -3.02 3.73
CA ASP A 121 -15.09 -3.56 3.55
C ASP A 121 -14.77 -4.63 4.60
N ALA A 122 -15.27 -4.50 5.83
CA ALA A 122 -15.19 -5.53 6.86
C ALA A 122 -15.96 -6.80 6.43
N LYS A 123 -17.20 -6.66 5.95
CA LYS A 123 -17.99 -7.80 5.42
C LYS A 123 -17.30 -8.48 4.23
N LYS A 124 -16.67 -7.72 3.33
CA LYS A 124 -15.88 -8.29 2.23
C LYS A 124 -14.68 -9.07 2.72
N LYS A 125 -13.95 -8.56 3.71
CA LYS A 125 -12.79 -9.26 4.32
C LYS A 125 -13.23 -10.52 5.04
N GLU A 126 -14.33 -10.47 5.79
CA GLU A 126 -14.89 -11.64 6.48
C GLU A 126 -15.32 -12.73 5.49
N ALA A 127 -16.03 -12.36 4.41
CA ALA A 127 -16.41 -13.30 3.36
C ALA A 127 -15.21 -13.93 2.64
N MET A 128 -14.12 -13.18 2.47
CA MET A 128 -12.89 -13.72 1.88
C MET A 128 -12.20 -14.71 2.84
N LEU A 129 -12.21 -14.42 4.14
CA LEU A 129 -11.65 -15.31 5.16
C LEU A 129 -12.47 -16.60 5.31
N THR A 130 -13.81 -16.52 5.30
CA THR A 130 -14.66 -17.72 5.35
C THR A 130 -14.49 -18.59 4.11
N GLN A 131 -14.44 -17.99 2.91
CA GLN A 131 -14.17 -18.72 1.68
C GLN A 131 -12.79 -19.41 1.69
N LYS A 132 -11.76 -18.74 2.24
CA LYS A 132 -10.43 -19.35 2.40
C LYS A 132 -10.47 -20.53 3.36
N ALA A 133 -11.15 -20.38 4.50
CA ALA A 133 -11.30 -21.45 5.49
C ALA A 133 -12.07 -22.66 4.93
N GLU A 134 -13.10 -22.45 4.11
CA GLU A 134 -13.82 -23.53 3.42
C GLU A 134 -12.95 -24.27 2.40
N LYS A 135 -12.13 -23.54 1.63
CA LYS A 135 -11.17 -24.14 0.69
C LYS A 135 -10.10 -24.96 1.42
N ASP A 136 -9.59 -24.46 2.54
CA ASP A 136 -8.58 -25.15 3.32
C ASP A 136 -9.17 -26.41 3.99
N LYS A 137 -10.42 -26.36 4.49
CA LYS A 137 -11.16 -27.54 4.96
C LYS A 137 -11.42 -28.58 3.86
N ALA A 138 -11.73 -28.13 2.65
CA ALA A 138 -11.93 -29.03 1.52
C ALA A 138 -10.63 -29.74 1.11
N LYS A 139 -9.51 -29.02 1.13
CA LYS A 139 -8.17 -29.58 0.87
C LYS A 139 -7.77 -30.60 1.93
N SER A 140 -7.93 -30.28 3.22
CA SER A 140 -7.57 -31.20 4.30
C SER A 140 -8.43 -32.47 4.27
N SER A 141 -9.73 -32.36 3.94
CA SER A 141 -10.61 -33.53 3.78
C SER A 141 -10.22 -34.39 2.57
N ALA A 142 -9.75 -33.80 1.48
CA ALA A 142 -9.27 -34.55 0.32
C ALA A 142 -7.96 -35.31 0.64
N GLU A 143 -7.02 -34.66 1.32
CA GLU A 143 -5.77 -35.27 1.75
C GLU A 143 -6.02 -36.44 2.73
N GLN A 144 -6.98 -36.30 3.64
CA GLN A 144 -7.33 -37.36 4.59
C GLN A 144 -7.92 -38.59 3.88
N LYS A 145 -8.73 -38.40 2.84
CA LYS A 145 -9.25 -39.51 2.01
C LYS A 145 -8.16 -40.20 1.20
N GLU A 146 -7.12 -39.48 0.80
CA GLU A 146 -5.97 -40.06 0.11
C GLU A 146 -5.11 -40.90 1.07
N LYS A 147 -4.86 -40.39 2.28
CA LYS A 147 -4.19 -41.15 3.35
C LYS A 147 -4.94 -42.44 3.69
N GLU A 148 -6.26 -42.38 3.85
CA GLU A 148 -7.08 -43.57 4.12
C GLU A 148 -7.00 -44.60 2.98
N LYS A 149 -7.01 -44.16 1.71
CA LYS A 149 -6.82 -45.07 0.56
C LYS A 149 -5.43 -45.72 0.57
N HIS A 150 -4.40 -44.95 0.90
CA HIS A 150 -3.03 -45.46 0.99
C HIS A 150 -2.90 -46.50 2.12
N GLU A 151 -3.48 -46.22 3.29
CA GLU A 151 -3.52 -47.16 4.42
C GLU A 151 -4.26 -48.45 4.05
N LEU A 152 -5.39 -48.37 3.34
CA LEU A 152 -6.12 -49.55 2.86
C LEU A 152 -5.31 -50.36 1.84
N ALA A 153 -4.57 -49.72 0.94
CA ALA A 153 -3.71 -50.38 -0.03
C ALA A 153 -2.54 -51.11 0.66
N MET A 154 -1.88 -50.46 1.62
CA MET A 154 -0.83 -51.07 2.43
C MET A 154 -1.37 -52.23 3.26
N ALA A 155 -2.53 -52.07 3.90
CA ALA A 155 -3.16 -53.13 4.66
C ALA A 155 -3.54 -54.35 3.77
N HIS A 156 -3.94 -54.12 2.52
CA HIS A 156 -4.16 -55.19 1.55
C HIS A 156 -2.86 -55.95 1.25
N LEU A 157 -1.78 -55.23 0.92
CA LEU A 157 -0.49 -55.82 0.58
C LEU A 157 0.12 -56.60 1.75
N VAL A 158 -0.01 -56.08 2.99
CA VAL A 158 0.43 -56.80 4.20
C VAL A 158 -0.39 -58.07 4.41
N ARG A 159 -1.72 -58.03 4.23
CA ARG A 159 -2.57 -59.25 4.34
C ARG A 159 -2.22 -60.29 3.28
N GLU A 160 -1.96 -59.85 2.05
CA GLU A 160 -1.54 -60.72 0.95
C GLU A 160 -0.18 -61.37 1.23
N ASN A 161 0.80 -60.58 1.70
CA ASN A 161 2.10 -61.09 2.10
C ASN A 161 2.01 -62.08 3.27
N ILE A 162 1.23 -61.77 4.31
CA ILE A 162 1.00 -62.69 5.44
C ILE A 162 0.36 -63.99 4.96
N LYS A 163 -0.62 -63.92 4.05
CA LYS A 163 -1.25 -65.10 3.47
C LYS A 163 -0.22 -65.98 2.76
N ILE A 164 0.65 -65.39 1.92
CA ILE A 164 1.73 -66.11 1.23
C ILE A 164 2.67 -66.78 2.24
N ILE A 165 3.08 -66.08 3.30
CA ILE A 165 3.96 -66.61 4.34
C ILE A 165 3.29 -67.77 5.10
N CYS A 166 2.02 -67.63 5.49
CA CYS A 166 1.27 -68.68 6.19
C CYS A 166 1.06 -69.92 5.31
N GLU A 167 0.72 -69.75 4.03
CA GLU A 167 0.58 -70.87 3.10
C GLU A 167 1.91 -71.61 2.90
N LYS A 168 3.03 -70.88 2.81
CA LYS A 168 4.39 -71.45 2.76
C LYS A 168 4.75 -72.21 4.04
N ALA A 169 4.42 -71.66 5.22
CA ALA A 169 4.69 -72.30 6.50
C ALA A 169 3.87 -73.60 6.72
N LEU A 170 2.65 -73.67 6.17
CA LEU A 170 1.78 -74.84 6.25
C LEU A 170 2.17 -75.96 5.26
N GLY A 171 3.24 -75.79 4.48
CA GLY A 171 3.69 -76.79 3.50
C GLY A 171 2.71 -77.00 2.34
N LYS A 172 1.70 -76.13 2.18
CA LYS A 172 0.96 -76.03 0.93
C LYS A 172 1.95 -75.50 -0.10
N LYS A 173 2.14 -76.23 -1.19
CA LYS A 173 2.90 -75.76 -2.35
C LYS A 173 2.18 -74.55 -2.91
N VAL A 174 2.49 -73.36 -2.38
CA VAL A 174 2.28 -72.12 -3.11
C VAL A 174 3.26 -72.25 -4.27
N ASP A 175 2.75 -72.26 -5.50
CA ASP A 175 3.55 -72.11 -6.71
C ASP A 175 4.14 -70.69 -6.71
N LEU A 176 5.00 -70.42 -5.73
CA LEU A 176 5.98 -69.36 -5.78
C LEU A 176 6.85 -69.72 -6.98
N PRO A 177 7.06 -68.83 -7.96
CA PRO A 177 7.98 -69.08 -9.07
C PRO A 177 9.33 -69.49 -8.48
N GLU A 178 9.60 -70.79 -8.49
CA GLU A 178 10.64 -71.46 -7.71
C GLU A 178 12.00 -71.40 -8.43
N ASP A 179 12.21 -70.35 -9.21
CA ASP A 179 13.44 -70.15 -9.99
C ASP A 179 14.05 -68.77 -9.73
N GLY A 180 13.72 -68.14 -8.59
CA GLY A 180 14.08 -66.74 -8.28
C GLY A 180 15.57 -66.43 -8.17
N GLU A 181 16.49 -67.38 -8.05
CA GLU A 181 17.94 -67.06 -8.08
C GLU A 181 18.53 -67.16 -9.50
N SER A 182 18.02 -68.09 -10.30
CA SER A 182 18.28 -68.23 -11.74
C SER A 182 17.62 -67.10 -12.51
N GLU A 183 16.34 -66.82 -12.24
CA GLU A 183 15.58 -65.71 -12.79
C GLU A 183 16.09 -64.38 -12.28
N VAL A 184 16.49 -64.17 -11.02
CA VAL A 184 17.08 -62.88 -10.64
C VAL A 184 18.44 -62.67 -11.31
N ALA A 185 19.27 -63.72 -11.44
CA ALA A 185 20.53 -63.61 -12.18
C ALA A 185 20.32 -63.43 -13.68
N GLN A 186 19.31 -64.09 -14.26
CA GLN A 186 18.91 -64.00 -15.65
C GLN A 186 18.24 -62.66 -15.94
N LEU A 187 17.31 -62.19 -15.11
CA LEU A 187 16.70 -60.87 -15.16
C LEU A 187 17.72 -59.76 -14.93
N ARG A 188 18.76 -59.97 -14.10
CA ARG A 188 19.90 -59.03 -13.98
C ARG A 188 20.74 -59.00 -15.27
N ARG A 189 21.05 -60.16 -15.85
CA ARG A 189 21.79 -60.26 -17.13
C ARG A 189 20.99 -59.73 -18.31
N GLU A 190 19.70 -60.01 -18.36
CA GLU A 190 18.75 -59.48 -19.33
C GLU A 190 18.53 -57.98 -19.10
N LEU A 191 18.49 -57.49 -17.86
CA LEU A 191 18.49 -56.05 -17.55
C LEU A 191 19.76 -55.35 -18.03
N GLU A 192 20.94 -55.95 -17.84
CA GLU A 192 22.20 -55.39 -18.35
C GLU A 192 22.26 -55.43 -19.88
N ALA A 193 21.87 -56.54 -20.50
CA ALA A 193 21.82 -56.66 -21.96
C ALA A 193 20.78 -55.72 -22.58
N LEU A 194 19.63 -55.52 -21.92
CA LEU A 194 18.61 -54.54 -22.31
C LEU A 194 19.09 -53.11 -22.06
N LYS A 195 19.80 -52.83 -20.97
CA LYS A 195 20.45 -51.53 -20.73
C LYS A 195 21.46 -51.22 -21.83
N ALA A 196 22.33 -52.16 -22.18
CA ALA A 196 23.31 -51.99 -23.26
C ALA A 196 22.63 -51.80 -24.63
N ARG A 197 21.56 -52.55 -24.93
CA ARG A 197 20.75 -52.37 -26.15
C ARG A 197 19.85 -51.12 -26.11
N SER A 198 19.64 -50.51 -24.95
CA SER A 198 18.86 -49.27 -24.77
C SER A 198 19.72 -48.01 -24.88
N LEU A 199 21.03 -48.14 -24.67
CA LEU A 199 22.05 -47.09 -24.85
C LEU A 199 22.49 -46.91 -26.31
N GLU A 200 21.86 -47.63 -27.25
CA GLU A 200 22.00 -47.33 -28.67
C GLU A 200 21.48 -45.91 -28.96
N PRO A 201 22.30 -45.00 -29.50
CA PRO A 201 21.94 -43.59 -29.71
C PRO A 201 20.71 -43.41 -30.60
N ALA A 202 20.37 -44.42 -31.41
CA ALA A 202 19.14 -44.46 -32.19
C ALA A 202 17.87 -44.46 -31.31
N LYS A 203 17.87 -45.16 -30.17
CA LYS A 203 16.72 -45.20 -29.25
C LYS A 203 16.60 -43.95 -28.40
N GLU A 204 17.72 -43.29 -28.09
CA GLU A 204 17.70 -42.01 -27.39
C GLU A 204 17.00 -40.93 -28.23
N SER A 205 17.25 -40.92 -29.55
CA SER A 205 16.54 -40.02 -30.49
C SER A 205 15.04 -40.32 -30.59
N GLU A 206 14.64 -41.59 -30.53
CA GLU A 206 13.23 -42.00 -30.54
C GLU A 206 12.54 -41.66 -29.22
N LEU A 207 13.22 -41.82 -28.09
CA LEU A 207 12.74 -41.48 -26.76
C LEU A 207 12.60 -39.96 -26.60
N GLU A 208 13.52 -39.18 -27.15
CA GLU A 208 13.40 -37.72 -27.22
C GLU A 208 12.23 -37.28 -28.11
N ARG A 209 12.01 -37.95 -29.25
CA ARG A 209 10.84 -37.73 -30.10
C ARG A 209 9.53 -38.04 -29.36
N LEU A 210 9.46 -39.15 -28.65
CA LEU A 210 8.28 -39.54 -27.86
C LEU A 210 8.04 -38.60 -26.67
N LYS A 211 9.10 -38.08 -26.04
CA LYS A 211 8.97 -37.04 -24.99
C LYS A 211 8.36 -35.76 -25.56
N LYS A 212 8.83 -35.31 -26.72
CA LYS A 212 8.28 -34.14 -27.43
C LYS A 212 6.82 -34.38 -27.85
N GLU A 213 6.49 -35.56 -28.36
CA GLU A 213 5.12 -35.93 -28.71
C GLU A 213 4.19 -35.96 -27.48
N ARG A 214 4.65 -36.53 -26.35
CA ARG A 214 3.91 -36.50 -25.08
C ARG A 214 3.67 -35.08 -24.59
N GLU A 215 4.65 -34.20 -24.70
CA GLU A 215 4.53 -32.78 -24.31
C GLU A 215 3.49 -32.06 -25.19
N ILE A 216 3.49 -32.34 -26.50
CA ILE A 216 2.48 -31.80 -27.44
C ILE A 216 1.08 -32.32 -27.10
N LEU A 217 0.93 -33.59 -26.76
CA LEU A 217 -0.38 -34.16 -26.39
C LEU A 217 -0.89 -33.61 -25.05
N LEU A 218 -0.02 -33.42 -24.07
CA LEU A 218 -0.39 -32.82 -22.78
C LEU A 218 -0.83 -31.36 -22.96
N THR A 219 -0.10 -30.59 -23.77
CA THR A 219 -0.49 -29.20 -24.07
C THR A 219 -1.81 -29.12 -24.85
N GLN A 220 -2.04 -30.01 -25.82
CA GLN A 220 -3.33 -30.10 -26.52
C GLN A 220 -4.49 -30.49 -25.59
N GLN A 221 -4.27 -31.45 -24.68
CA GLN A 221 -5.28 -31.85 -23.70
C GLN A 221 -5.62 -30.69 -22.75
N GLU A 222 -4.61 -29.93 -22.31
CA GLU A 222 -4.80 -28.76 -21.46
C GLU A 222 -5.55 -27.64 -22.20
N GLU A 223 -5.19 -27.37 -23.46
CA GLU A 223 -5.93 -26.42 -24.30
C GLU A 223 -7.39 -26.84 -24.50
N GLU A 224 -7.67 -28.13 -24.72
CA GLU A 224 -9.05 -28.61 -24.86
C GLU A 224 -9.83 -28.49 -23.55
N ARG A 225 -9.19 -28.75 -22.41
CA ARG A 225 -9.78 -28.55 -21.08
C ARG A 225 -10.13 -27.07 -20.87
N LEU A 226 -9.20 -26.16 -21.18
CA LEU A 226 -9.41 -24.71 -21.07
C LEU A 226 -10.51 -24.23 -22.02
N ARG A 227 -10.57 -24.76 -23.25
CA ARG A 227 -11.65 -24.45 -24.20
C ARG A 227 -13.02 -24.86 -23.66
N LYS A 228 -13.13 -26.06 -23.07
CA LYS A 228 -14.38 -26.52 -22.43
C LYS A 228 -14.76 -25.65 -21.25
N GLU A 229 -13.81 -25.28 -20.40
CA GLU A 229 -14.05 -24.39 -19.25
C GLU A 229 -14.53 -22.99 -19.70
N VAL A 230 -13.93 -22.43 -20.76
CA VAL A 230 -14.37 -21.16 -21.35
C VAL A 230 -15.80 -21.25 -21.89
N ASP A 231 -16.14 -22.35 -22.58
CA ASP A 231 -17.50 -22.56 -23.09
C ASP A 231 -18.51 -22.74 -21.96
N ASP A 232 -18.15 -23.41 -20.88
CA ASP A 232 -19.00 -23.59 -19.70
C ASP A 232 -19.19 -22.28 -18.93
N LEU A 233 -18.14 -21.48 -18.75
CA LEU A 233 -18.24 -20.12 -18.20
C LEU A 233 -19.13 -19.23 -19.07
N ARG A 234 -19.03 -19.36 -20.40
CA ARG A 234 -19.86 -18.60 -21.35
C ARG A 234 -21.32 -19.03 -21.29
N LYS A 235 -21.62 -20.32 -21.09
CA LYS A 235 -22.98 -20.84 -20.89
C LYS A 235 -23.54 -20.44 -19.52
N GLY A 236 -22.74 -20.54 -18.46
CA GLY A 236 -23.11 -20.12 -17.10
C GLY A 236 -23.41 -18.62 -17.01
N GLY A 237 -22.61 -17.79 -17.68
CA GLY A 237 -22.86 -16.34 -17.77
C GLY A 237 -24.20 -15.99 -18.44
N LYS A 238 -24.70 -16.83 -19.37
CA LYS A 238 -26.02 -16.63 -20.00
C LYS A 238 -27.18 -16.99 -19.07
N GLN A 239 -27.02 -17.92 -18.13
CA GLN A 239 -28.06 -18.24 -17.14
C GLN A 239 -28.21 -17.15 -16.07
N ILE A 240 -27.13 -16.45 -15.72
CA ILE A 240 -27.20 -15.32 -14.77
C ILE A 240 -27.94 -14.12 -15.40
N ALA A 241 -27.83 -13.95 -16.73
CA ALA A 241 -28.50 -12.89 -17.47
C ALA A 241 -30.04 -12.99 -17.50
N SER A 242 -30.64 -14.18 -17.30
CA SER A 242 -32.10 -14.36 -17.31
C SER A 242 -32.79 -14.07 -15.97
N SER A 243 -32.04 -13.90 -14.87
CA SER A 243 -32.58 -13.44 -13.59
C SER A 243 -32.72 -11.90 -13.56
N GLY A 244 -33.67 -11.38 -14.33
CA GLY A 244 -33.80 -9.96 -14.71
C GLY A 244 -34.02 -8.91 -13.61
N SER A 245 -33.87 -9.24 -12.32
CA SER A 245 -34.13 -8.33 -11.19
C SER A 245 -32.88 -7.83 -10.46
N SER A 246 -31.75 -8.56 -10.40
CA SER A 246 -30.53 -8.08 -9.70
C SER A 246 -29.57 -7.32 -10.63
N ASN A 247 -29.63 -7.60 -11.94
CA ASN A 247 -28.69 -7.07 -12.93
C ASN A 247 -28.67 -5.54 -13.05
N LYS A 248 -29.78 -4.82 -12.82
CA LYS A 248 -29.79 -3.35 -12.94
C LYS A 248 -28.93 -2.66 -11.88
N LYS A 249 -28.97 -3.16 -10.64
CA LYS A 249 -28.17 -2.60 -9.54
C LYS A 249 -26.69 -2.90 -9.73
N GLU A 250 -26.38 -4.12 -10.15
CA GLU A 250 -25.00 -4.54 -10.46
C GLU A 250 -24.44 -3.79 -11.67
N GLN A 251 -25.23 -3.59 -12.73
CA GLN A 251 -24.83 -2.79 -13.88
C GLN A 251 -24.57 -1.32 -13.51
N GLN A 252 -25.38 -0.74 -12.62
CA GLN A 252 -25.14 0.61 -12.11
C GLN A 252 -23.85 0.66 -11.27
N GLU A 253 -23.63 -0.29 -10.36
CA GLU A 253 -22.39 -0.36 -9.57
C GLU A 253 -21.16 -0.55 -10.47
N ILE A 254 -21.25 -1.36 -11.52
CA ILE A 254 -20.19 -1.51 -12.52
C ILE A 254 -19.94 -0.19 -13.28
N ALA A 255 -20.99 0.54 -13.66
CA ALA A 255 -20.86 1.83 -14.32
C ALA A 255 -20.19 2.87 -13.40
N ASP A 256 -20.59 2.90 -12.13
CA ASP A 256 -20.03 3.80 -11.12
C ASP A 256 -18.55 3.46 -10.83
N LEU A 257 -18.20 2.16 -10.72
CA LEU A 257 -16.82 1.72 -10.57
C LEU A 257 -15.97 2.04 -11.80
N LYS A 258 -16.50 1.86 -13.01
CA LYS A 258 -15.81 2.26 -14.25
C LYS A 258 -15.53 3.76 -14.28
N LYS A 259 -16.47 4.58 -13.82
CA LYS A 259 -16.28 6.03 -13.68
C LYS A 259 -15.17 6.36 -12.67
N GLN A 260 -15.19 5.74 -11.49
CA GLN A 260 -14.13 5.92 -10.48
C GLN A 260 -12.75 5.50 -10.99
N ILE A 261 -12.66 4.40 -11.76
CA ILE A 261 -11.41 3.98 -12.41
C ILE A 261 -10.94 5.04 -13.41
N GLY A 262 -11.86 5.65 -14.16
CA GLY A 262 -11.56 6.78 -15.05
C GLY A 262 -10.98 7.98 -14.29
N ASP A 263 -11.64 8.40 -13.21
CA ASP A 263 -11.20 9.52 -12.37
C ASP A 263 -9.83 9.26 -11.73
N LEU A 264 -9.58 8.03 -11.25
CA LEU A 264 -8.28 7.62 -10.71
C LEU A 264 -7.17 7.66 -11.77
N LYS A 265 -7.45 7.29 -13.02
CA LYS A 265 -6.49 7.39 -14.12
C LYS A 265 -6.10 8.84 -14.41
N VAL A 266 -7.07 9.77 -14.37
CA VAL A 266 -6.78 11.21 -14.53
C VAL A 266 -5.88 11.72 -13.39
N ILE A 267 -6.14 11.29 -12.15
CA ILE A 267 -5.29 11.63 -11.00
C ILE A 267 -3.89 11.06 -11.15
N GLN A 268 -3.74 9.81 -11.60
CA GLN A 268 -2.44 9.19 -11.85
C GLN A 268 -1.63 9.97 -12.88
N PHE A 269 -2.26 10.35 -14.00
CA PHE A 269 -1.59 11.14 -15.04
C PHE A 269 -1.13 12.52 -14.51
N ALA A 270 -1.98 13.21 -13.75
CA ALA A 270 -1.60 14.48 -13.13
C ALA A 270 -0.46 14.34 -12.11
N LEU A 271 -0.41 13.22 -11.38
CA LEU A 271 0.66 12.92 -10.43
C LEU A 271 1.98 12.58 -11.13
N GLU A 272 1.93 11.88 -12.25
CA GLU A 272 3.08 11.60 -13.11
C GLU A 272 3.65 12.89 -13.73
N GLU A 273 2.79 13.77 -14.26
CA GLU A 273 3.20 15.10 -14.76
C GLU A 273 3.91 15.92 -13.66
N LYS A 274 3.35 15.95 -12.45
CA LYS A 274 3.97 16.66 -11.31
C LYS A 274 5.28 16.02 -10.85
N ASN A 275 5.42 14.70 -10.95
CA ASN A 275 6.69 14.03 -10.66
C ASN A 275 7.76 14.40 -11.70
N ASN A 276 7.39 14.49 -12.99
CA ASN A 276 8.30 14.93 -14.04
C ASN A 276 8.74 16.39 -13.85
N GLU A 277 7.81 17.29 -13.48
CA GLU A 277 8.13 18.68 -13.13
C GLU A 277 9.12 18.75 -11.95
N VAL A 278 8.93 17.92 -10.92
CA VAL A 278 9.87 17.82 -9.79
C VAL A 278 11.24 17.29 -10.23
N ALA A 279 11.29 16.35 -11.18
CA ALA A 279 12.56 15.84 -11.71
C ALA A 279 13.34 16.94 -12.46
N ILE A 280 12.66 17.71 -13.33
CA ILE A 280 13.25 18.85 -14.04
C ILE A 280 13.76 19.90 -13.05
N LEU A 281 12.94 20.28 -12.07
CA LEU A 281 13.35 21.26 -11.05
C LEU A 281 14.54 20.77 -10.20
N ARG A 282 14.70 19.46 -9.99
CA ARG A 282 15.87 18.89 -9.30
C ARG A 282 17.14 19.03 -10.15
N GLU A 283 17.03 18.78 -11.45
CA GLU A 283 18.13 18.95 -12.39
C GLU A 283 18.56 20.42 -12.49
N GLU A 284 17.60 21.34 -12.67
CA GLU A 284 17.86 22.79 -12.67
C GLU A 284 18.49 23.25 -11.35
N ASN A 285 18.02 22.75 -10.20
CA ASN A 285 18.63 23.09 -8.90
C ASN A 285 20.06 22.55 -8.78
N SER A 286 20.33 21.36 -9.32
CA SER A 286 21.67 20.78 -9.39
C SER A 286 22.60 21.66 -10.25
N HIS A 287 22.10 22.13 -11.38
CA HIS A 287 22.80 23.04 -12.28
C HIS A 287 23.14 24.37 -11.59
N LEU A 288 22.15 25.05 -11.00
CA LEU A 288 22.36 26.32 -10.27
C LEU A 288 23.36 26.16 -9.11
N ARG A 289 23.34 25.02 -8.41
CA ARG A 289 24.33 24.73 -7.35
C ARG A 289 25.74 24.60 -7.90
N LYS A 290 25.89 24.06 -9.11
CA LYS A 290 27.19 23.97 -9.79
C LYS A 290 27.67 25.37 -10.17
N GLU A 291 26.84 26.16 -10.86
CA GLU A 291 27.17 27.55 -11.22
C GLU A 291 27.55 28.40 -10.00
N PHE A 292 26.84 28.23 -8.89
CA PHE A 292 27.16 28.95 -7.66
C PHE A 292 28.52 28.55 -7.06
N ARG A 293 28.91 27.28 -7.17
CA ARG A 293 30.26 26.83 -6.77
C ARG A 293 31.31 27.41 -7.70
N ASP A 294 31.11 27.32 -9.01
CA ASP A 294 32.03 27.84 -10.02
C ASP A 294 32.24 29.35 -9.81
N LEU A 295 31.16 30.12 -9.60
CA LEU A 295 31.23 31.55 -9.30
C LEU A 295 31.97 31.84 -7.98
N LYS A 296 31.76 31.02 -6.95
CA LYS A 296 32.48 31.16 -5.67
C LYS A 296 33.98 30.92 -5.88
N ASP A 297 34.35 29.94 -6.68
CA ASP A 297 35.74 29.62 -7.00
C ASP A 297 36.39 30.72 -7.85
N GLU A 298 35.67 31.28 -8.82
CA GLU A 298 36.09 32.46 -9.58
C GLU A 298 36.33 33.68 -8.67
N VAL A 299 35.43 33.96 -7.72
CA VAL A 299 35.58 35.06 -6.75
C VAL A 299 36.78 34.81 -5.83
N CYS A 300 37.03 33.57 -5.42
CA CYS A 300 38.22 33.19 -4.65
C CYS A 300 39.50 33.39 -5.48
N ALA A 301 39.51 32.95 -6.74
CA ALA A 301 40.62 33.14 -7.66
C ALA A 301 40.92 34.63 -7.90
N ALA A 302 39.88 35.45 -8.11
CA ALA A 302 39.99 36.90 -8.30
C ALA A 302 40.55 37.61 -7.05
N ARG A 303 40.23 37.11 -5.84
CA ARG A 303 40.79 37.62 -4.59
C ARG A 303 42.26 37.25 -4.38
N LEU A 304 42.68 36.07 -4.87
CA LEU A 304 44.06 35.60 -4.81
C LEU A 304 44.94 36.25 -5.88
N SER A 305 44.36 36.68 -7.00
CA SER A 305 44.98 37.63 -7.93
C SER A 305 45.00 39.04 -7.32
N LYS A 306 45.66 39.20 -6.17
CA LYS A 306 46.14 40.49 -5.73
C LYS A 306 47.06 40.98 -6.84
N ARG A 307 46.60 41.94 -7.65
CA ARG A 307 47.50 42.74 -8.48
C ARG A 307 48.63 43.18 -7.54
N PRO A 308 49.90 42.89 -7.84
CA PRO A 308 50.99 43.33 -6.99
C PRO A 308 50.83 44.84 -6.82
N SER A 309 50.62 45.28 -5.58
CA SER A 309 50.43 46.69 -5.24
C SER A 309 51.68 47.54 -5.54
N ASP A 310 52.77 46.92 -5.99
CA ASP A 310 54.05 47.56 -6.28
C ASP A 310 54.15 48.21 -7.67
N ALA A 311 53.08 48.25 -8.47
CA ALA A 311 53.10 48.91 -9.80
C ALA A 311 52.05 50.04 -9.96
N VAL A 312 51.57 50.62 -8.86
CA VAL A 312 50.62 51.77 -8.88
C VAL A 312 51.29 53.06 -8.37
N THR A 313 52.61 53.20 -8.58
CA THR A 313 53.35 54.43 -8.25
C THR A 313 54.05 55.11 -9.42
N GLU A 314 54.03 54.57 -10.65
CA GLU A 314 54.88 55.12 -11.73
C GLU A 314 54.20 55.44 -13.06
N ARG A 315 52.86 55.34 -13.16
CA ARG A 315 52.13 56.00 -14.25
C ARG A 315 51.06 56.90 -13.68
N SER A 316 51.43 58.18 -13.61
CA SER A 316 50.54 59.31 -13.43
C SER A 316 49.23 59.12 -14.21
N PRO A 317 48.07 59.45 -13.62
CA PRO A 317 46.84 59.57 -14.37
C PRO A 317 47.06 60.54 -15.54
N PRO A 318 46.64 60.23 -16.79
CA PRO A 318 46.60 61.23 -17.83
C PRO A 318 45.64 62.34 -17.38
N GLU A 319 46.24 63.50 -17.17
CA GLU A 319 45.70 64.86 -17.23
C GLU A 319 44.17 64.97 -17.19
N GLU A 320 43.67 65.46 -16.05
CA GLU A 320 42.28 65.75 -15.78
C GLU A 320 41.65 66.62 -16.89
N PRO A 321 40.48 66.23 -17.46
CA PRO A 321 39.66 67.20 -18.16
C PRO A 321 39.18 68.26 -17.17
N ALA A 322 39.50 69.51 -17.50
CA ALA A 322 39.27 70.72 -16.74
C ALA A 322 37.98 70.75 -15.89
N THR A 323 38.17 70.83 -14.57
CA THR A 323 37.49 71.73 -13.63
C THR A 323 36.03 72.14 -13.96
N GLY A 324 35.13 71.17 -13.99
CA GLY A 324 33.69 71.41 -13.77
C GLY A 324 33.37 71.36 -12.28
N LYS A 325 33.17 72.52 -11.64
CA LYS A 325 32.78 72.68 -10.23
C LYS A 325 31.55 71.83 -9.83
N ALA A 326 31.76 70.61 -9.36
CA ALA A 326 30.72 69.82 -8.70
C ALA A 326 30.77 70.10 -7.20
N LYS A 327 29.80 70.91 -6.76
CA LYS A 327 29.52 71.27 -5.37
C LYS A 327 29.29 70.01 -4.53
N VAL A 328 30.32 69.61 -3.79
CA VAL A 328 30.23 68.59 -2.73
C VAL A 328 29.25 69.09 -1.68
N THR A 329 28.06 68.53 -1.68
CA THR A 329 27.08 68.72 -0.61
C THR A 329 27.32 67.62 0.43
N ASN A 330 27.70 68.03 1.63
CA ASN A 330 27.78 67.21 2.83
C ASN A 330 26.37 66.75 3.27
N SER A 331 25.74 65.88 2.46
CA SER A 331 24.39 65.35 2.69
C SER A 331 24.41 63.84 2.93
N SER A 332 25.37 63.35 3.72
CA SER A 332 25.45 61.94 4.15
C SER A 332 24.60 61.63 5.38
N THR A 333 23.65 62.51 5.74
CA THR A 333 22.51 62.15 6.59
C THR A 333 21.36 61.76 5.66
N ALA A 334 21.47 60.58 5.06
CA ALA A 334 20.33 59.96 4.39
C ALA A 334 19.29 59.65 5.48
N MET A 335 18.39 60.60 5.72
CA MET A 335 17.25 60.43 6.61
C MET A 335 16.44 59.25 6.06
N TYR A 336 16.32 58.16 6.85
CA TYR A 336 15.51 57.00 6.51
C TYR A 336 14.14 57.47 6.01
N THR A 337 13.79 57.13 4.78
CA THR A 337 12.47 57.50 4.27
C THR A 337 11.41 56.74 5.06
N PRO A 338 10.18 57.26 5.19
CA PRO A 338 9.10 56.53 5.87
C PRO A 338 8.89 55.10 5.34
N LYS A 339 9.19 54.86 4.06
CA LYS A 339 9.19 53.52 3.44
C LYS A 339 10.30 52.62 3.97
N ASP A 340 11.49 53.16 4.19
CA ASP A 340 12.62 52.42 4.76
C ASP A 340 12.35 52.03 6.22
N MET A 341 11.65 52.88 6.97
CA MET A 341 11.22 52.54 8.33
C MET A 341 10.16 51.44 8.35
N GLU A 342 9.30 51.36 7.33
CA GLU A 342 8.31 50.30 7.21
C GLU A 342 8.92 48.96 6.77
N THR A 343 9.88 48.98 5.83
CA THR A 343 10.64 47.80 5.45
C THR A 343 11.48 47.28 6.62
N LEU A 344 12.10 48.16 7.41
CA LEU A 344 12.83 47.77 8.62
C LEU A 344 11.92 47.13 9.67
N ARG A 345 10.72 47.70 9.91
CA ARG A 345 9.74 47.10 10.85
C ARG A 345 9.24 45.74 10.37
N LYS A 346 9.04 45.57 9.06
CA LYS A 346 8.63 44.29 8.47
C LYS A 346 9.74 43.25 8.62
N ALA A 347 10.98 43.60 8.25
CA ALA A 347 12.14 42.74 8.41
C ALA A 347 12.36 42.33 9.88
N TYR A 348 12.14 43.25 10.82
CA TYR A 348 12.22 42.95 12.25
C TYR A 348 11.15 41.94 12.70
N LYS A 349 9.89 42.10 12.25
CA LYS A 349 8.81 41.14 12.55
C LYS A 349 9.09 39.76 11.95
N ASP A 350 9.55 39.72 10.72
CA ASP A 350 9.91 38.47 10.03
C ASP A 350 11.08 37.77 10.74
N ALA A 351 12.09 38.53 11.18
CA ALA A 351 13.18 38.02 12.00
C ALA A 351 12.71 37.47 13.36
N LEU A 352 11.71 38.10 13.99
CA LEU A 352 11.13 37.65 15.25
C LEU A 352 10.39 36.31 15.09
N VAL A 353 9.61 36.17 14.01
CA VAL A 353 8.91 34.92 13.66
C VAL A 353 9.91 33.81 13.34
N SER A 354 10.94 34.12 12.55
CA SER A 354 12.02 33.17 12.22
C SER A 354 12.76 32.68 13.47
N LYS A 355 13.04 33.58 14.44
CA LYS A 355 13.63 33.23 15.73
C LYS A 355 12.74 32.28 16.54
N GLN A 356 11.43 32.53 16.60
CA GLN A 356 10.49 31.65 17.30
C GLN A 356 10.44 30.25 16.68
N TRP A 357 10.41 30.16 15.34
CA TRP A 357 10.47 28.89 14.63
C TRP A 357 11.76 28.11 14.91
N ALA A 358 12.92 28.78 14.91
CA ALA A 358 14.19 28.14 15.24
C ALA A 358 14.22 27.60 16.69
N GLN A 359 13.66 28.34 17.65
CA GLN A 359 13.55 27.88 19.04
C GLN A 359 12.65 26.64 19.18
N GLU A 360 11.53 26.61 18.46
CA GLU A 360 10.61 25.48 18.46
C GLU A 360 11.23 24.23 17.82
N GLU A 361 12.01 24.38 16.75
CA GLU A 361 12.76 23.29 16.12
C GLU A 361 13.79 22.67 17.08
N VAL A 362 14.54 23.52 17.81
CA VAL A 362 15.48 23.06 18.85
C VAL A 362 14.76 22.33 19.98
N ARG A 363 13.58 22.81 20.41
CA ARG A 363 12.76 22.15 21.44
C ARG A 363 12.32 20.75 21.00
N MET A 364 11.84 20.63 19.77
CA MET A 364 11.42 19.35 19.17
C MET A 364 12.58 18.36 19.02
N LEU A 365 13.79 18.84 18.69
CA LEU A 365 14.98 18.01 18.64
C LEU A 365 15.41 17.51 20.02
N LYS A 366 15.39 18.37 21.04
CA LYS A 366 15.64 17.97 22.44
C LYS A 366 14.66 16.89 22.91
N GLU A 367 13.37 17.03 22.57
CA GLU A 367 12.35 16.03 22.92
C GLU A 367 12.59 14.67 22.23
N ARG A 368 12.99 14.67 20.95
CA ARG A 368 13.38 13.43 20.25
C ARG A 368 14.60 12.77 20.88
N TYR A 369 15.61 13.56 21.27
CA TYR A 369 16.81 13.04 21.90
C TYR A 369 16.51 12.47 23.29
N ALA A 370 15.69 13.16 24.09
CA ALA A 370 15.19 12.67 25.37
C ALA A 370 14.37 11.36 25.21
N THR A 371 13.54 11.27 24.18
CA THR A 371 12.75 10.07 23.90
C THR A 371 13.63 8.89 23.48
N LYS A 372 14.60 9.11 22.58
CA LYS A 372 15.54 8.07 22.13
C LYS A 372 16.46 7.60 23.27
N SER A 373 16.96 8.52 24.09
CA SER A 373 17.79 8.17 25.26
C SER A 373 16.99 7.40 26.32
N ALA A 374 15.75 7.80 26.61
CA ALA A 374 14.87 7.03 27.49
C ALA A 374 14.55 5.63 26.95
N ALA A 375 14.37 5.48 25.63
CA ALA A 375 14.15 4.18 25.00
C ALA A 375 15.38 3.26 25.07
N ARG A 376 16.59 3.83 24.98
CA ARG A 376 17.85 3.08 25.09
C ARG A 376 18.05 2.52 26.51
N ILE A 377 17.66 3.25 27.55
CA ILE A 377 17.75 2.80 28.95
C ILE A 377 16.79 1.65 29.25
N ARG A 378 15.63 1.58 28.56
CA ARG A 378 14.63 0.51 28.75
C ARG A 378 14.92 -0.79 27.99
N ARG A 379 15.94 -0.81 27.11
CA ARG A 379 16.36 -2.00 26.36
C ARG A 379 17.66 -2.62 26.86
N MET A 380 18.10 -2.29 28.08
CA MET A 380 19.04 -3.14 28.78
C MET A 380 18.25 -4.34 29.32
N PRO A 381 18.35 -5.54 28.71
CA PRO A 381 17.82 -6.73 29.36
C PRO A 381 18.50 -6.80 30.73
N THR A 382 17.71 -6.96 31.78
CA THR A 382 18.21 -7.43 33.06
C THR A 382 18.78 -8.81 32.83
N VAL A 383 20.04 -8.88 32.38
CA VAL A 383 20.81 -10.11 32.28
C VAL A 383 20.88 -10.64 33.70
N ARG A 384 20.04 -11.64 33.98
CA ARG A 384 20.16 -12.46 35.16
C ARG A 384 21.61 -12.93 35.19
N LYS A 385 22.30 -12.61 36.30
CA LYS A 385 23.66 -13.03 36.59
C LYS A 385 23.73 -14.56 36.53
N THR A 386 24.03 -15.13 35.37
CA THR A 386 24.54 -16.48 35.27
C THR A 386 26.06 -16.39 35.40
N THR A 387 26.57 -17.10 36.38
CA THR A 387 27.98 -17.24 36.72
C THR A 387 28.85 -17.53 35.49
N PRO A 388 29.97 -16.82 35.28
CA PRO A 388 30.87 -17.09 34.18
C PRO A 388 31.71 -18.33 34.50
N ARG A 389 31.38 -19.47 33.90
CA ARG A 389 32.25 -20.64 33.89
C ARG A 389 32.78 -20.86 32.47
N ASN A 390 34.08 -20.59 32.33
CA ASN A 390 35.03 -21.27 31.45
C ASN A 390 34.85 -21.14 29.93
N LEU A 391 35.25 -19.98 29.37
CA LEU A 391 35.71 -19.87 27.98
C LEU A 391 37.17 -19.39 27.97
N LYS A 392 38.06 -20.26 28.45
CA LYS A 392 39.49 -20.25 28.10
C LYS A 392 39.72 -21.44 27.17
N LYS A 393 39.84 -21.19 25.86
CA LYS A 393 40.49 -22.00 24.80
C LYS A 393 39.72 -21.90 23.47
N SER A 394 40.04 -20.91 22.63
CA SER A 394 39.94 -21.07 21.14
C SER A 394 40.54 -19.90 20.33
N LEU A 395 41.49 -19.13 20.86
CA LEU A 395 42.23 -18.14 20.07
C LEU A 395 43.73 -18.43 20.12
N LYS A 396 44.17 -19.43 19.36
CA LYS A 396 45.55 -19.65 18.88
C LYS A 396 45.46 -20.36 17.53
N LYS A 397 46.23 -19.89 16.54
CA LYS A 397 46.08 -20.02 15.07
C LYS A 397 45.05 -19.02 14.57
N VAL A 398 45.42 -17.90 13.98
CA VAL A 398 46.30 -17.77 12.81
C VAL A 398 47.10 -16.46 12.92
N ALA A 399 48.42 -16.59 12.93
CA ALA A 399 49.40 -15.52 12.70
C ALA A 399 50.48 -16.10 11.78
N THR A 400 51.09 -15.23 10.97
CA THR A 400 52.00 -15.42 9.83
C THR A 400 51.26 -15.63 8.50
N GLU A 401 51.35 -14.75 7.51
CA GLU A 401 52.59 -14.27 6.90
C GLU A 401 52.60 -12.76 6.54
N GLU A 402 53.81 -12.21 6.62
CA GLU A 402 54.27 -10.90 6.16
C GLU A 402 54.44 -10.89 4.63
N ILE A 403 53.96 -9.84 3.94
CA ILE A 403 54.66 -9.27 2.77
C ILE A 403 54.44 -7.75 2.79
N ALA A 404 55.54 -7.01 2.86
CA ALA A 404 55.62 -5.58 2.65
C ALA A 404 55.55 -5.24 1.15
N THR A 405 54.88 -4.14 0.79
CA THR A 405 55.37 -3.17 -0.23
C THR A 405 54.54 -1.88 -0.20
N ASP A 406 55.27 -0.77 -0.28
CA ASP A 406 54.85 0.63 -0.35
C ASP A 406 54.11 1.02 -1.64
N LYS A 407 53.28 2.09 -1.52
CA LYS A 407 52.86 3.09 -2.55
C LYS A 407 52.03 2.57 -3.75
N GLU A 408 51.02 3.24 -4.28
CA GLU A 408 50.61 4.65 -4.35
C GLU A 408 49.10 4.67 -4.70
N ASP A 409 48.42 5.77 -4.34
CA ASP A 409 47.21 6.33 -4.95
C ASP A 409 46.07 5.40 -5.41
N SER A 410 44.95 5.47 -4.69
CA SER A 410 43.67 5.86 -5.31
C SER A 410 42.61 6.11 -4.26
N GLU A 411 42.02 7.28 -4.40
CA GLU A 411 40.89 7.82 -3.65
C GLU A 411 39.65 6.93 -3.78
N GLN A 412 39.08 6.53 -2.66
CA GLN A 412 37.64 6.29 -2.55
C GLN A 412 37.20 6.47 -1.10
N GLU A 413 36.95 7.74 -0.74
CA GLU A 413 36.24 8.10 0.47
C GLU A 413 34.74 7.85 0.26
N GLU A 414 34.26 6.69 0.70
CA GLU A 414 32.89 6.57 1.21
C GLU A 414 32.96 6.78 2.72
N GLU A 415 32.91 8.04 3.17
CA GLU A 415 32.75 8.36 4.59
C GLU A 415 31.46 9.15 4.83
N GLU A 416 30.64 8.54 5.67
CA GLU A 416 29.50 9.11 6.35
C GLU A 416 29.86 10.43 7.05
N GLY A 417 29.08 11.49 6.82
CA GLY A 417 29.37 12.78 7.45
C GLY A 417 28.20 13.75 7.45
N GLU A 418 27.34 13.59 8.44
CA GLU A 418 26.84 14.67 9.32
C GLU A 418 26.56 16.07 8.72
N ALA A 419 25.27 16.46 8.71
CA ALA A 419 24.73 17.78 9.09
C ALA A 419 25.22 19.06 8.34
N LEU A 420 24.44 20.05 7.90
CA LEU A 420 23.27 20.72 8.49
C LEU A 420 22.79 21.86 7.55
N THR A 421 21.48 22.10 7.49
CA THR A 421 20.72 23.31 7.03
C THR A 421 20.68 23.63 5.52
N ARG A 422 19.58 24.05 4.85
CA ARG A 422 18.14 24.38 5.09
C ARG A 422 17.53 24.46 3.66
N LYS A 423 16.63 23.64 3.10
CA LYS A 423 15.26 23.11 3.35
C LYS A 423 14.07 24.06 3.07
N GLY A 424 13.35 23.78 1.97
CA GLY A 424 11.90 23.90 1.77
C GLY A 424 11.26 22.50 1.67
N PRO A 425 9.94 22.32 1.94
CA PRO A 425 9.40 21.12 2.59
C PRO A 425 9.17 19.93 1.64
N SER A 426 9.70 18.76 2.01
CA SER A 426 9.46 17.48 1.32
C SER A 426 8.21 16.78 1.85
N THR A 427 7.57 15.99 1.00
CA THR A 427 6.37 15.18 1.29
C THR A 427 6.56 14.12 2.38
N GLU A 428 7.78 13.80 2.78
CA GLU A 428 8.04 12.98 3.98
C GLU A 428 7.72 13.74 5.28
N GLN A 429 7.74 15.07 5.22
CA GLN A 429 7.43 15.96 6.35
C GLN A 429 5.93 16.00 6.65
N THR A 430 5.07 15.82 5.66
CA THR A 430 3.61 15.78 5.86
C THR A 430 3.18 14.49 6.58
N ASN A 431 3.81 13.34 6.25
CA ASN A 431 3.52 12.08 6.91
C ASN A 431 4.04 12.03 8.36
N LYS A 432 5.24 12.58 8.61
CA LYS A 432 5.76 12.78 9.98
C LYS A 432 4.91 13.76 10.78
N GLN A 433 4.36 14.80 10.14
CA GLN A 433 3.45 15.75 10.77
C GLN A 433 2.09 15.11 11.11
N ALA A 434 1.55 14.26 10.24
CA ALA A 434 0.33 13.49 10.51
C ALA A 434 0.50 12.52 11.68
N SER A 435 1.60 11.76 11.71
CA SER A 435 1.94 10.87 12.82
C SER A 435 2.09 11.62 14.15
N TYR A 436 2.71 12.80 14.13
CA TYR A 436 2.82 13.66 15.31
C TYR A 436 1.45 14.19 15.79
N ARG A 437 0.59 14.63 14.86
CA ARG A 437 -0.78 15.07 15.20
C ARG A 437 -1.59 13.93 15.82
N TYR A 438 -1.52 12.73 15.23
CA TYR A 438 -2.20 11.54 15.77
C TYR A 438 -1.71 11.21 17.20
N ARG A 439 -0.39 11.17 17.43
CA ARG A 439 0.16 10.91 18.78
C ARG A 439 -0.24 11.98 19.79
N LYS A 440 -0.30 13.26 19.38
CA LYS A 440 -0.71 14.36 20.25
C LYS A 440 -2.18 14.25 20.65
N VAL A 441 -3.06 13.91 19.71
CA VAL A 441 -4.48 13.66 19.97
C VAL A 441 -4.65 12.44 20.89
N LEU A 442 -3.93 11.35 20.62
CA LEU A 442 -3.95 10.15 21.45
C LEU A 442 -3.49 10.44 22.89
N ALA A 443 -2.42 11.23 23.06
CA ALA A 443 -1.94 11.62 24.38
C ALA A 443 -2.91 12.54 25.12
N ALA A 444 -3.60 13.46 24.44
CA ALA A 444 -4.65 14.29 25.02
C ALA A 444 -5.84 13.43 25.48
N LYS A 445 -6.29 12.50 24.63
CA LYS A 445 -7.36 11.56 24.97
C LYS A 445 -6.99 10.66 26.14
N ASN A 446 -5.76 10.16 26.19
CA ASN A 446 -5.29 9.39 27.34
C ASN A 446 -5.25 10.22 28.63
N LYS A 447 -4.95 11.53 28.57
CA LYS A 447 -5.03 12.40 29.74
C LYS A 447 -6.46 12.66 30.19
N GLU A 448 -7.41 12.78 29.25
CA GLU A 448 -8.84 12.91 29.52
C GLU A 448 -9.42 11.64 30.15
N LEU A 449 -8.99 10.46 29.69
CA LEU A 449 -9.47 9.16 30.18
C LEU A 449 -8.84 8.76 31.52
N LYS A 450 -7.61 9.21 31.83
CA LYS A 450 -6.87 8.80 33.04
C LYS A 450 -7.58 9.09 34.38
N PRO A 451 -8.28 10.21 34.59
CA PRO A 451 -9.00 10.47 35.84
C PRO A 451 -10.38 9.80 35.93
N LEU A 452 -10.89 9.23 34.83
CA LEU A 452 -12.23 8.62 34.83
C LEU A 452 -12.24 7.36 35.70
N LYS A 453 -13.31 7.21 36.48
CA LYS A 453 -13.51 5.99 37.27
C LYS A 453 -14.06 4.89 36.36
N LYS A 454 -13.96 3.64 36.80
CA LYS A 454 -14.48 2.47 36.07
C LYS A 454 -15.93 2.65 35.60
N ALA A 455 -16.78 3.25 36.44
CA ALA A 455 -18.18 3.52 36.11
C ALA A 455 -18.37 4.43 34.89
N ASP A 456 -17.44 5.35 34.65
CA ASP A 456 -17.51 6.31 33.55
C ASP A 456 -16.83 5.79 32.27
N VAL A 457 -15.85 4.90 32.40
CA VAL A 457 -15.11 4.30 31.26
C VAL A 457 -15.92 3.18 30.59
N MET A 458 -16.66 2.39 31.35
CA MET A 458 -17.45 1.26 30.86
C MET A 458 -18.44 1.64 29.73
N PRO A 459 -19.27 2.70 29.85
CA PRO A 459 -20.16 3.09 28.75
C PRO A 459 -19.42 3.62 27.51
N LEU A 460 -18.22 4.20 27.68
CA LEU A 460 -17.39 4.63 26.53
C LEU A 460 -16.82 3.42 25.77
N CYS A 461 -16.47 2.36 26.49
CA CYS A 461 -16.07 1.09 25.89
C CYS A 461 -17.23 0.44 25.12
N ASP A 462 -18.43 0.39 25.72
CA ASP A 462 -19.63 -0.14 25.07
C ASP A 462 -20.00 0.66 23.81
N GLN A 463 -19.91 2.00 23.87
CA GLN A 463 -20.15 2.87 22.71
C GLN A 463 -19.14 2.65 21.58
N ALA A 464 -17.89 2.30 21.91
CA ALA A 464 -16.86 2.00 20.93
C ALA A 464 -16.89 0.54 20.43
N GLY A 465 -17.81 -0.30 20.93
CA GLY A 465 -17.85 -1.73 20.61
C GLY A 465 -16.67 -2.53 21.17
N ILE A 466 -16.00 -2.01 22.20
CA ILE A 466 -14.83 -2.64 22.84
C ILE A 466 -15.28 -3.17 24.20
N SER A 467 -15.02 -4.45 24.50
CA SER A 467 -15.32 -4.98 25.83
C SER A 467 -14.41 -4.37 26.90
N TYR A 468 -14.99 -3.87 27.99
CA TYR A 468 -14.21 -3.43 29.14
C TYR A 468 -13.62 -4.64 29.88
N ILE A 469 -12.33 -4.90 29.69
CA ILE A 469 -11.62 -5.99 30.37
C ILE A 469 -10.93 -5.44 31.62
N THR A 470 -11.26 -5.99 32.79
CA THR A 470 -10.55 -5.63 34.03
C THR A 470 -9.12 -6.19 34.00
N LEU A 471 -8.19 -5.55 34.70
CA LEU A 471 -6.81 -6.04 34.79
C LEU A 471 -6.74 -7.48 35.34
N THR A 472 -7.67 -7.86 36.22
CA THR A 472 -7.82 -9.23 36.73
C THR A 472 -8.28 -10.18 35.64
N GLN A 473 -9.28 -9.80 34.84
CA GLN A 473 -9.75 -10.61 33.71
C GLN A 473 -8.64 -10.78 32.67
N ALA A 474 -7.94 -9.70 32.30
CA ALA A 474 -6.82 -9.77 31.36
C ALA A 474 -5.69 -10.69 31.84
N LYS A 475 -5.42 -10.75 33.15
CA LYS A 475 -4.46 -11.70 33.73
C LYS A 475 -4.94 -13.14 33.62
N THR A 476 -6.23 -13.39 33.88
CA THR A 476 -6.84 -14.71 33.73
C THR A 476 -6.81 -15.17 32.27
N ASP A 477 -7.19 -14.30 31.33
CA ASP A 477 -7.17 -14.59 29.90
C ASP A 477 -5.74 -14.88 29.41
N LEU A 478 -4.75 -14.10 29.88
CA LEU A 478 -3.33 -14.35 29.57
C LEU A 478 -2.84 -15.69 30.15
N ALA A 479 -3.25 -16.04 31.37
CA ALA A 479 -2.90 -17.33 31.98
C ALA A 479 -3.54 -18.49 31.19
N GLU A 480 -4.81 -18.37 30.79
CA GLU A 480 -5.49 -19.38 29.98
C GLU A 480 -4.83 -19.56 28.61
N ILE A 481 -4.47 -18.45 27.93
CA ILE A 481 -3.73 -18.49 26.66
C ILE A 481 -2.38 -19.18 26.84
N GLN A 482 -1.64 -18.84 27.90
CA GLN A 482 -0.36 -19.50 28.21
C GLN A 482 -0.54 -20.99 28.46
N THR A 483 -1.54 -21.40 29.24
CA THR A 483 -1.82 -22.83 29.48
C THR A 483 -2.21 -23.55 28.20
N ARG A 484 -2.99 -22.94 27.30
CA ARG A 484 -3.33 -23.54 25.99
C ARG A 484 -2.10 -23.69 25.09
N ILE A 485 -1.15 -22.77 25.15
CA ILE A 485 0.12 -22.87 24.43
C ILE A 485 0.98 -23.99 25.03
N GLU A 486 1.10 -24.06 26.36
CA GLU A 486 1.87 -25.10 27.06
C GLU A 486 1.29 -26.50 26.83
N LEU A 487 -0.03 -26.63 26.72
CA LEU A 487 -0.71 -27.89 26.40
C LEU A 487 -0.70 -28.22 24.89
N GLY A 488 -0.10 -27.37 24.05
CA GLY A 488 -0.07 -27.58 22.60
C GLY A 488 -1.45 -27.50 21.92
N ILE A 489 -2.46 -26.96 22.60
CA ILE A 489 -3.82 -26.78 22.07
C ILE A 489 -3.87 -25.59 21.11
N MET A 490 -3.00 -24.61 21.30
CA MET A 490 -2.93 -23.39 20.49
C MET A 490 -1.46 -23.09 20.16
N GLU A 491 -1.16 -22.95 18.87
CA GLU A 491 0.18 -22.57 18.42
C GLU A 491 0.48 -21.12 18.81
N ASP A 492 1.71 -20.85 19.24
CA ASP A 492 2.13 -19.50 19.60
C ASP A 492 2.02 -18.57 18.37
N PRO A 493 1.17 -17.53 18.42
CA PRO A 493 0.97 -16.63 17.28
C PRO A 493 2.26 -15.92 16.85
N ASN A 494 3.27 -15.79 17.72
CA ASN A 494 4.56 -15.23 17.34
C ASN A 494 5.43 -16.22 16.54
N LEU A 495 5.30 -17.52 16.76
CA LEU A 495 6.01 -18.56 16.01
C LEU A 495 5.41 -18.75 14.60
N ALA A 496 4.10 -18.56 14.44
CA ALA A 496 3.43 -18.61 13.13
C ALA A 496 3.93 -17.53 12.14
N THR A 497 4.50 -16.43 12.63
CA THR A 497 5.00 -15.34 11.76
C THR A 497 6.45 -15.55 11.31
N GLN A 498 7.20 -16.50 11.91
CA GLN A 498 8.60 -16.79 11.56
C GLN A 498 8.79 -18.04 10.69
N LYS A 499 7.74 -18.84 10.45
CA LYS A 499 7.82 -20.07 9.63
C LYS A 499 7.53 -19.87 8.13
N GLY A 500 7.50 -18.63 7.63
CA GLY A 500 7.54 -18.37 6.19
C GLY A 500 8.99 -18.42 5.69
N ASP A 501 9.29 -19.29 4.73
CA ASP A 501 10.55 -19.43 3.98
C ASP A 501 11.68 -20.31 4.55
N GLN A 502 11.36 -21.49 5.09
CA GLN A 502 12.29 -22.62 4.92
C GLN A 502 11.57 -23.86 4.37
N PRO A 503 11.97 -24.37 3.20
CA PRO A 503 11.56 -25.70 2.75
C PRO A 503 12.19 -26.71 3.71
N GLN A 504 11.33 -27.34 4.51
CA GLN A 504 11.73 -28.39 5.42
C GLN A 504 11.96 -29.66 4.58
N GLU A 505 13.22 -29.93 4.25
CA GLU A 505 13.67 -31.25 3.80
C GLU A 505 13.38 -32.23 4.93
N VAL A 506 12.39 -33.10 4.71
CA VAL A 506 12.04 -34.18 5.63
C VAL A 506 13.06 -35.29 5.39
N SER A 507 14.12 -35.31 6.19
CA SER A 507 15.00 -36.46 6.33
C SER A 507 14.32 -37.47 7.25
N ASP A 508 13.67 -38.47 6.66
CA ASP A 508 13.27 -39.70 7.35
C ASP A 508 14.52 -40.54 7.63
N ASP A 509 15.18 -40.28 8.76
CA ASP A 509 16.11 -41.23 9.35
C ASP A 509 15.79 -41.39 10.85
N GLU A 510 15.46 -42.64 11.20
CA GLU A 510 15.77 -43.32 12.46
C GLU A 510 15.22 -42.75 13.78
N ALA A 511 14.17 -43.41 14.30
CA ALA A 511 14.13 -43.77 15.72
C ALA A 511 13.27 -45.02 15.93
N GLU A 512 13.96 -46.16 15.93
CA GLU A 512 13.57 -47.42 16.54
C GLU A 512 13.17 -47.29 18.02
N ASP A 513 12.37 -48.27 18.43
CA ASP A 513 12.30 -48.86 19.76
C ASP A 513 11.65 -48.10 20.92
N GLN A 514 10.41 -48.51 21.21
CA GLN A 514 10.06 -49.01 22.55
C GLN A 514 8.87 -49.97 22.52
N TYR A 515 9.19 -51.27 22.55
CA TYR A 515 8.34 -52.37 23.02
C TYR A 515 8.22 -52.31 24.55
N ALA A 516 7.00 -52.48 25.09
CA ALA A 516 6.66 -53.19 26.33
C ALA A 516 5.13 -53.17 26.52
N THR A 517 4.38 -54.21 26.12
CA THR A 517 3.93 -55.35 26.96
C THR A 517 3.17 -54.98 28.25
N SER A 518 1.86 -55.20 28.25
CA SER A 518 1.06 -55.77 29.37
C SER A 518 -0.37 -55.97 28.84
N THR A 519 -0.81 -57.15 28.38
CA THR A 519 -1.29 -58.34 29.11
C THR A 519 -2.52 -58.12 30.00
N GLU A 520 -3.44 -59.09 29.88
CA GLU A 520 -4.56 -59.49 30.76
C GLU A 520 -5.90 -58.77 30.52
N ASP A 521 -6.85 -59.42 29.84
CA ASP A 521 -7.79 -60.44 30.37
C ASP A 521 -8.81 -59.86 31.38
N ALA A 522 -10.08 -59.79 30.97
CA ALA A 522 -11.21 -60.16 31.81
C ALA A 522 -12.51 -60.21 30.99
N GLU A 523 -13.04 -61.42 30.91
CA GLU A 523 -14.38 -61.83 30.53
C GLU A 523 -15.49 -60.92 31.11
N LYS A 524 -16.47 -60.54 30.26
CA LYS A 524 -17.89 -60.95 30.39
C LYS A 524 -18.77 -60.37 29.28
#